data_AF-A0A4U1C287-F1
#
_entry.id   AF-A0A4U1C287-F1
#
_cell.length_a   1.000
_cell.length_b   1.000
_cell.length_c   1.000
_cell.angle_alpha   90.00
_cell.angle_beta   90.00
_cell.angle_gamma   90.00
#
_symmetry.space_group_name_H-M   'P 1'
#
loop_
_entity.id
_entity.type
_entity.pdbx_description
1 polymer ?
#
loop_
_entity_poly.entity_id
_entity_poly.type
_entity_poly.pdbx_seq_one_letter_code
_entity_poly.pdbx_strand_id
1 'polypeptide(L)' 'MSTIFFLIGCSVVLALIFLLAFFWSHHNGQNDDLYTPSVRILLDDDGTIEDPEVPKK' A
#
# COMPACT_ATOMS: atom_id res chain seq x y z
N MET A 1 0.57 39.47 14.29
CA MET A 1 1.67 38.80 15.04
C MET A 1 1.18 37.59 15.83
N SER A 2 0.07 37.64 16.58
CA SER A 2 -0.48 36.48 17.31
C SER A 2 -0.84 35.27 16.39
N THR A 3 -1.44 35.53 15.23
CA THR A 3 -1.83 34.49 14.26
C THR A 3 -0.65 33.67 13.73
N ILE A 4 0.53 34.28 13.62
CA ILE A 4 1.75 33.59 13.13
C ILE A 4 2.17 32.50 14.12
N PHE A 5 2.10 32.77 15.42
CA PHE A 5 2.40 31.77 16.44
C PHE A 5 1.40 30.60 16.41
N PHE A 6 0.12 30.88 16.14
CA PHE A 6 -0.89 29.83 15.96
C PHE A 6 -0.60 28.96 14.72
N LEU A 7 -0.25 29.57 13.59
CA LEU A 7 0.12 28.85 12.36
C LEU A 7 1.35 27.98 12.55
N ILE A 8 2.37 28.48 13.27
CA ILE A 8 3.57 27.72 13.61
C ILE A 8 3.21 26.48 14.43
N GLY A 9 2.37 26.64 15.46
CA GLY A 9 1.90 25.50 16.25
C GLY A 9 1.14 24.47 15.41
N CYS A 10 0.23 24.93 14.56
CA CYS A 10 -0.54 24.06 13.66
C CYS A 10 0.37 23.29 12.68
N SER A 11 1.40 23.95 12.13
CA SER A 11 2.38 23.32 11.25
C SER A 11 3.18 22.23 11.95
N VAL A 12 3.64 22.48 13.18
CA VAL A 12 4.36 21.48 13.99
C VAL A 12 3.46 20.29 14.29
N VAL A 13 2.20 20.51 14.65
CA VAL A 13 1.23 19.43 14.90
C VAL A 13 1.03 18.58 13.64
N LEU A 14 0.84 19.20 12.47
CA LEU A 14 0.72 18.47 11.20
C LEU A 14 1.97 17.65 10.88
N ALA A 15 3.16 18.21 11.11
CA ALA A 15 4.42 17.49 10.92
C ALA A 15 4.53 16.26 11.85
N LEU A 16 4.12 16.39 13.11
CA LEU A 16 4.11 15.27 14.07
C LEU A 16 3.11 14.18 13.66
N ILE A 17 1.92 14.54 13.19
CA ILE A 17 0.93 13.58 12.69
C ILE A 17 1.52 12.80 11.50
N PHE A 18 2.14 13.50 10.55
CA PHE A 18 2.81 12.87 9.41
C PHE A 18 3.92 11.92 9.83
N LEU A 19 4.73 12.32 10.81
CA LEU A 19 5.81 11.50 11.35
C LEU A 19 5.28 10.22 12.02
N LEU A 20 4.22 10.32 12.82
CA LEU A 20 3.59 9.14 13.45
C LEU A 20 2.98 8.20 12.41
N ALA A 21 2.30 8.74 11.40
CA ALA A 21 1.76 7.97 10.29
C ALA A 21 2.86 7.25 9.50
N PHE A 22 4.01 7.90 9.30
CA PHE A 22 5.18 7.30 8.67
C PHE A 22 5.71 6.08 9.44
N PHE A 23 5.89 6.21 10.76
CA PHE A 23 6.33 5.07 11.58
C PHE A 23 5.30 3.94 11.62
N TRP A 24 4.00 4.25 11.69
CA TRP A 24 2.95 3.25 11.61
C TRP A 24 2.98 2.50 10.27
N SER A 25 3.10 3.22 9.15
CA SER A 25 3.22 2.63 7.82
C SER A 25 4.47 1.76 7.67
N HIS A 26 5.59 2.17 8.25
CA HIS A 26 6.84 1.40 8.21
C HIS A 26 6.76 0.13 9.07
N HIS A 27 6.05 0.18 10.20
CA HIS A 27 5.85 -1.00 11.04
C HIS A 27 4.88 -2.02 10.43
N ASN A 28 3.92 -1.56 9.63
CA ASN A 28 2.93 -2.42 8.98
C ASN A 28 3.49 -3.34 7.87
N GLY A 29 4.80 -3.31 7.58
CA GLY A 29 5.44 -4.26 6.65
C GLY A 29 4.99 -4.18 5.19
N GLN A 30 4.19 -3.16 4.83
CA GLN A 30 3.66 -3.00 3.45
C GLN A 30 4.76 -2.84 2.40
N ASN A 31 5.98 -2.45 2.80
CA ASN A 31 7.11 -2.25 1.91
C ASN A 31 8.04 -3.48 1.81
N ASP A 32 7.73 -4.57 2.51
CA ASP A 32 8.64 -5.72 2.60
C ASP A 32 8.53 -6.64 1.37
N ASP A 33 7.39 -6.62 0.67
CA ASP A 33 7.13 -7.49 -0.47
C ASP A 33 7.26 -6.76 -1.81
N LEU A 34 8.51 -6.68 -2.30
CA LEU A 34 8.85 -6.06 -3.60
C LEU A 34 8.91 -7.06 -4.77
N TYR A 35 8.79 -8.37 -4.50
CA TYR A 35 9.09 -9.42 -5.49
C TYR A 35 7.91 -10.35 -5.76
N THR A 36 7.15 -10.74 -4.73
CA THR A 36 6.04 -11.69 -4.89
C THR A 36 4.89 -11.17 -5.78
N PRO A 37 4.49 -9.88 -5.74
CA PRO A 37 3.37 -9.39 -6.53
C PRO A 37 3.63 -9.43 -8.03
N SER A 38 4.84 -9.08 -8.48
CA SER A 38 5.19 -9.05 -9.91
C SER A 38 5.30 -10.45 -10.51
N VAL A 39 5.82 -11.41 -9.73
CA VAL A 39 5.88 -12.81 -10.15
C VAL A 39 4.50 -13.46 -10.15
N ARG A 40 3.66 -13.15 -9.15
CA ARG A 40 2.27 -13.66 -9.08
C ARG A 40 1.47 -13.27 -10.33
N ILE A 41 1.50 -12.00 -10.74
CA ILE A 41 0.73 -11.54 -11.91
C ILE A 41 1.15 -12.24 -13.21
N LEU A 42 2.42 -12.62 -13.34
CA LEU A 42 2.93 -13.34 -14.51
C LEU A 42 2.62 -14.84 -14.50
N LEU A 43 2.39 -15.43 -13.32
CA LEU A 43 2.12 -16.87 -13.16
C LEU A 43 0.63 -17.19 -12.94
N ASP A 44 -0.17 -16.21 -12.51
CA ASP A 44 -1.62 -16.34 -12.32
C ASP A 44 -2.40 -16.31 -13.66
N ASP A 45 -1.75 -15.99 -14.78
CA ASP A 45 -2.36 -15.93 -16.12
C ASP A 45 -2.64 -17.33 -16.74
N ASP A 46 -2.16 -18.40 -16.10
CA ASP A 46 -2.29 -19.79 -16.59
C ASP A 46 -3.59 -20.49 -16.15
N GLY A 47 -4.50 -19.79 -15.46
CA GLY A 47 -5.68 -20.40 -14.86
C GLY A 47 -6.94 -19.56 -15.00
N THR A 48 -7.55 -19.53 -16.20
CA THR A 48 -8.99 -19.70 -16.47
C THR A 48 -9.27 -19.30 -17.94
N ILE A 49 -8.98 -20.20 -18.87
CA ILE A 49 -9.86 -20.33 -20.03
C ILE A 49 -10.71 -21.55 -19.68
N GLU A 50 -11.95 -21.31 -19.26
CA GLU A 50 -12.96 -22.37 -19.20
C GLU A 50 -13.10 -22.92 -20.63
N ASP A 51 -12.43 -24.04 -20.93
CA ASP A 51 -12.67 -24.79 -22.15
C ASP A 51 -14.06 -25.44 -22.02
N PRO A 52 -15.08 -24.99 -22.78
CA PRO A 52 -16.38 -25.59 -22.71
C PRO A 52 -16.33 -26.93 -23.44
N GLU A 53 -16.62 -28.01 -22.71
CA GLU A 53 -16.99 -29.32 -23.24
C GLU A 53 -15.90 -30.13 -23.97
N VAL A 54 -15.17 -30.96 -23.21
CA VAL A 54 -14.66 -32.24 -23.76
C VAL A 54 -15.34 -33.39 -23.01
N PRO A 55 -16.23 -34.17 -23.65
CA PRO A 55 -16.92 -35.27 -23.00
C PRO A 55 -15.94 -36.40 -22.73
N LYS A 56 -15.81 -36.79 -21.46
CA LYS A 56 -15.00 -37.94 -21.03
C LYS A 56 -15.62 -39.22 -21.58
N LYS A 57 -14.86 -39.95 -22.41
CA LYS A 57 -15.16 -41.30 -22.87
C LYS A 57 -14.62 -42.34 -21.90
#